data_AF-A0A1G2ZB87-F1
#
_entry.id   AF-A0A1G2ZB87-F1
#
_cell.length_a   1.000
_cell.length_b   1.000
_cell.length_c   1.000
_cell.angle_alpha   90.00
_cell.angle_beta   90.00
_cell.angle_gamma   90.00
#
_symmetry.space_group_name_H-M   'P 1'
#
loop_
_entity.id
_entity.type
_entity.pdbx_description
1 polymer ?
#
loop_
_entity_poly.entity_id
_entity_poly.type
_entity_poly.pdbx_seq_one_letter_code
_entity_poly.pdbx_strand_id
1 'polypeptide(L)'
;METLMAVGTLAVGLLFVGGTFMTGIYFATVSTERTIGSVGADEAFAKIRLFDTDLNVAGLSATGFVPYSEVATVPAVEFLYPSTGERSPGQYSWSALARWEDAGSHLARFVVFVCRATGVSTKYRARDSGSSSLSQSDLPCPVRVTLMQNAGSAANEAQVVDMIATDAIDERAFINDGTSLVDDATGQIYRVLRRPADRPGVIILDRDWTGGSLASPGGSVWVVPPPVSGGRNPLIGVYQRTLRVPGQQRAAAR
;
A
#
# COMPACT_ATOMS: atom_id res chain seq x y z
N MET A 1 -6.96 -10.64 57.54
CA MET A 1 -7.62 -11.21 56.34
C MET A 1 -8.13 -10.10 55.41
N GLU A 2 -8.72 -9.03 55.97
CA GLU A 2 -9.21 -7.86 55.21
C GLU A 2 -8.13 -7.12 54.41
N THR A 3 -6.91 -6.98 54.94
CA THR A 3 -5.79 -6.35 54.22
C THR A 3 -5.38 -7.11 52.96
N LEU A 4 -5.42 -8.44 52.99
CA LEU A 4 -5.11 -9.28 51.83
C LEU A 4 -6.20 -9.16 50.74
N MET A 5 -7.47 -9.09 51.16
CA MET A 5 -8.59 -8.84 50.24
C MET A 5 -8.53 -7.45 49.62
N ALA A 6 -8.23 -6.42 50.41
CA ALA A 6 -8.09 -5.05 49.91
C ALA A 6 -6.95 -4.94 48.87
N VAL A 7 -5.78 -5.54 49.17
CA VAL A 7 -4.66 -5.59 48.22
C VAL A 7 -5.03 -6.36 46.95
N GLY A 8 -5.78 -7.46 47.06
CA GLY A 8 -6.28 -8.21 45.92
C GLY A 8 -7.20 -7.38 45.01
N THR A 9 -8.17 -6.67 45.58
CA THR A 9 -9.07 -5.80 44.81
C THR A 9 -8.34 -4.63 44.15
N LEU A 10 -7.37 -4.03 44.85
CA LEU A 10 -6.56 -2.94 44.33
C LEU A 10 -5.65 -3.40 43.18
N ALA A 11 -5.02 -4.57 43.31
CA ALA A 11 -4.20 -5.15 42.26
C ALA A 11 -5.00 -5.46 40.99
N VAL A 12 -6.19 -6.06 41.13
CA VAL A 12 -7.08 -6.33 39.99
C VAL A 12 -7.55 -5.04 39.33
N GLY A 13 -7.90 -4.01 40.13
CA GLY A 13 -8.28 -2.69 39.61
C GLY A 13 -7.17 -2.01 38.80
N LEU A 14 -5.93 -2.04 39.30
CA LEU A 14 -4.78 -1.47 38.59
C LEU A 14 -4.45 -2.22 37.29
N LEU A 15 -4.56 -3.55 37.28
CA LEU A 15 -4.37 -4.35 36.05
C LEU A 15 -5.42 -4.01 34.99
N PHE A 16 -6.67 -3.82 35.41
CA PHE A 16 -7.75 -3.42 34.50
C PHE A 16 -7.51 -2.02 33.90
N VAL A 17 -7.12 -1.05 34.73
CA VAL A 17 -6.77 0.31 34.26
C VAL A 17 -5.57 0.27 33.31
N GLY A 18 -4.53 -0.47 33.66
CA GLY A 18 -3.34 -0.61 32.81
C GLY A 18 -3.65 -1.24 31.44
N GLY A 19 -4.47 -2.29 31.42
CA GLY A 19 -4.89 -2.95 30.18
C GLY A 19 -5.74 -2.05 29.28
N THR A 20 -6.79 -1.44 29.84
CA THR A 20 -7.69 -0.56 29.08
C THR A 20 -7.00 0.70 28.57
N PHE A 21 -6.07 1.27 29.34
CA PHE A 21 -5.29 2.44 28.94
C PHE A 21 -4.41 2.16 27.72
N MET A 22 -3.67 1.04 27.71
CA MET A 22 -2.83 0.65 26.57
C MET A 22 -3.64 0.39 25.30
N THR A 23 -4.78 -0.30 25.43
CA THR A 23 -5.71 -0.51 24.32
C THR A 23 -6.29 0.82 23.81
N GLY A 24 -6.60 1.76 24.71
CA GLY A 24 -7.04 3.10 24.38
C GLY A 24 -6.01 3.89 23.56
N ILE A 25 -4.74 3.89 23.99
CA ILE A 25 -3.63 4.51 23.25
C ILE A 25 -3.49 3.89 21.86
N TYR A 26 -3.55 2.56 21.76
CA TYR A 26 -3.43 1.86 20.48
C TYR A 26 -4.53 2.28 19.51
N PHE A 27 -5.80 2.27 19.95
CA PHE A 27 -6.91 2.67 19.09
C PHE A 27 -6.89 4.17 18.74
N ALA A 28 -6.50 5.03 19.69
CA ALA A 28 -6.33 6.46 19.43
C ALA A 28 -5.24 6.72 18.38
N THR A 29 -4.14 5.96 18.44
CA THR A 29 -3.05 6.03 17.45
C THR A 29 -3.53 5.58 16.07
N VAL A 30 -4.20 4.43 15.98
CA VAL A 30 -4.74 3.93 14.70
C VAL A 30 -5.78 4.88 14.12
N SER A 31 -6.63 5.47 14.96
CA SER A 31 -7.63 6.45 14.53
C SER A 31 -6.96 7.71 13.98
N THR A 32 -5.98 8.25 14.71
CA THR A 32 -5.21 9.42 14.29
C THR A 32 -4.49 9.17 12.97
N GLU A 33 -3.85 8.00 12.84
CA GLU A 33 -3.17 7.59 11.60
C GLU A 33 -4.14 7.55 10.42
N ARG A 34 -5.36 7.02 10.58
CA ARG A 34 -6.36 7.01 9.51
C ARG A 34 -6.78 8.41 9.09
N THR A 35 -6.99 9.31 10.04
CA THR A 35 -7.33 10.72 9.76
C THR A 35 -6.18 11.42 9.04
N ILE A 36 -4.94 11.22 9.47
CA ILE A 36 -3.75 11.74 8.77
C ILE A 36 -3.65 11.14 7.38
N GLY A 37 -3.91 9.83 7.25
CA GLY A 37 -3.92 9.12 5.98
C GLY A 37 -4.86 9.75 4.96
N SER A 38 -6.08 10.11 5.37
CA SER A 38 -7.03 10.76 4.45
C SER A 38 -6.57 12.15 4.04
N VAL A 39 -6.06 12.96 4.98
CA VAL A 39 -5.58 14.32 4.67
C VAL A 39 -4.33 14.29 3.80
N GLY A 40 -3.38 13.40 4.10
CA GLY A 40 -2.18 13.19 3.29
C GLY A 40 -2.51 12.68 1.88
N ALA A 41 -3.56 11.87 1.72
CA ALA A 41 -4.04 11.46 0.41
C ALA A 41 -4.67 12.62 -0.37
N ASP A 42 -5.46 13.47 0.28
CA ASP A 42 -6.02 14.67 -0.35
C ASP A 42 -4.93 15.63 -0.84
N GLU A 43 -3.88 15.83 -0.04
CA GLU A 43 -2.71 16.61 -0.45
C GLU A 43 -1.98 15.95 -1.62
N ALA A 44 -1.75 14.64 -1.57
CA ALA A 44 -1.14 13.89 -2.67
C ALA A 44 -1.95 14.02 -3.97
N PHE A 45 -3.28 13.91 -3.93
CA PHE A 45 -4.12 14.13 -5.10
C PHE A 45 -4.06 15.57 -5.61
N ALA A 46 -3.94 16.56 -4.72
CA ALA A 46 -3.74 17.95 -5.12
C ALA A 46 -2.37 18.14 -5.82
N LYS A 47 -1.31 17.53 -5.30
CA LYS A 47 0.02 17.53 -5.92
C LYS A 47 0.03 16.82 -7.26
N ILE A 48 -0.64 15.67 -7.39
CA ILE A 48 -0.79 14.98 -8.67
C ILE A 48 -1.41 15.93 -9.70
N ARG A 49 -2.46 16.67 -9.35
CA ARG A 49 -3.07 17.67 -10.25
C ARG A 49 -2.14 18.84 -10.59
N LEU A 50 -1.28 19.24 -9.67
CA LEU A 50 -0.32 20.31 -9.88
C LEU A 50 0.79 19.88 -10.85
N PHE A 51 1.32 18.66 -10.67
CA PHE A 51 2.42 18.10 -11.47
C PHE A 51 1.95 17.35 -12.73
N ASP A 52 0.64 17.20 -12.94
CA ASP A 52 0.05 16.52 -14.11
C ASP A 52 0.38 17.19 -15.45
N THR A 53 0.84 18.44 -15.42
CA THR A 53 1.20 19.20 -16.63
C THR A 53 2.37 18.55 -17.38
N ASP A 54 3.27 17.88 -16.67
CA ASP A 54 4.46 17.21 -17.23
C ASP A 54 4.30 15.68 -17.28
N LEU A 55 3.05 15.18 -17.26
CA LEU A 55 2.78 13.75 -17.27
C LEU A 55 3.20 13.13 -18.61
N ASN A 56 4.05 12.10 -18.56
CA ASN A 56 4.37 11.26 -19.71
C ASN A 56 3.18 10.36 -20.05
N VAL A 57 2.21 10.91 -20.77
CA VAL A 57 0.98 10.22 -21.20
C VAL A 57 1.23 8.94 -21.99
N ALA A 58 2.40 8.81 -22.65
CA ALA A 58 2.78 7.61 -23.40
C ALA A 58 3.23 6.46 -22.49
N GLY A 59 3.67 6.75 -21.25
CA GLY A 59 4.05 5.75 -20.26
C GLY A 59 2.88 5.14 -19.50
N LEU A 60 1.69 5.74 -19.59
CA LEU A 60 0.49 5.21 -18.94
C LEU A 60 -0.13 4.06 -19.73
N SER A 61 -0.44 2.97 -19.02
CA SER A 61 -1.16 1.83 -19.58
C SER A 61 -2.65 1.87 -19.24
N ALA A 62 -3.49 1.29 -20.12
CA ALA A 62 -4.89 1.01 -19.84
C ALA A 62 -5.11 -0.40 -19.25
N THR A 63 -4.11 -1.28 -19.33
CA THR A 63 -4.21 -2.69 -18.91
C THR A 63 -3.69 -2.96 -17.50
N GLY A 64 -2.86 -2.08 -16.96
CA GLY A 64 -2.26 -2.21 -15.64
C GLY A 64 -1.85 -0.86 -15.07
N PHE A 65 -1.49 -0.83 -13.80
CA PHE A 65 -1.00 0.35 -13.14
C PHE A 65 0.51 0.52 -13.33
N VAL A 66 0.94 1.77 -13.36
CA VAL A 66 2.35 2.16 -13.42
C VAL A 66 2.66 3.08 -12.22
N PRO A 67 3.83 2.95 -11.58
CA PRO A 67 4.26 3.89 -10.54
C PRO A 67 4.26 5.34 -11.04
N TYR A 68 3.67 6.23 -10.26
CA TYR A 68 3.55 7.65 -10.63
C TYR A 68 4.91 8.33 -10.82
N SER A 69 5.93 7.90 -10.06
CA SER A 69 7.31 8.39 -10.19
C SER A 69 7.96 8.10 -11.53
N GLU A 70 7.42 7.16 -12.32
CA GLU A 70 7.92 6.85 -13.67
C GLU A 70 7.23 7.65 -14.76
N VAL A 71 6.02 8.17 -14.49
CA VAL A 71 5.23 8.95 -15.45
C VAL A 71 5.25 10.44 -15.16
N ALA A 72 5.64 10.87 -13.96
CA ALA A 72 5.72 12.28 -13.58
C ALA A 72 7.08 12.60 -12.95
N THR A 73 7.61 13.78 -13.26
CA THR A 73 8.82 14.30 -12.61
C THR A 73 8.42 15.11 -11.39
N VAL A 74 8.49 14.50 -10.21
CA VAL A 74 8.16 15.15 -8.93
C VAL A 74 9.41 15.19 -8.03
N PRO A 75 9.77 16.34 -7.46
CA PRO A 75 10.88 16.42 -6.51
C PRO A 75 10.68 15.48 -5.32
N ALA A 76 11.75 14.81 -4.87
CA ALA A 76 11.66 13.80 -3.80
C ALA A 76 10.99 14.32 -2.50
N VAL A 77 11.19 15.60 -2.18
CA VAL A 77 10.60 16.25 -1.00
C VAL A 77 9.08 16.35 -1.06
N GLU A 78 8.50 16.38 -2.26
CA GLU A 78 7.05 16.49 -2.46
C GLU A 78 6.31 15.19 -2.16
N PHE A 79 7.02 14.06 -2.03
CA PHE A 79 6.44 12.79 -1.58
C PHE A 79 6.27 12.72 -0.06
N LEU A 80 6.71 13.73 0.68
CA LEU A 80 6.60 13.79 2.14
C LEU A 80 5.35 14.55 2.60
N TYR A 81 4.86 14.19 3.78
CA TYR A 81 3.75 14.84 4.47
C TYR A 81 4.08 15.00 5.97
N PRO A 82 3.71 16.13 6.59
CA PRO A 82 3.06 17.30 5.99
C PRO A 82 4.04 18.13 5.15
N SER A 83 3.54 18.79 4.11
CA SER A 83 4.33 19.72 3.30
C SER A 83 4.46 21.08 3.97
N THR A 84 5.05 21.09 5.15
CA THR A 84 5.43 22.34 5.81
C THR A 84 6.75 22.79 5.22
N GLY A 85 6.84 24.04 4.75
CA GLY A 85 8.10 24.62 4.26
C GLY A 85 9.21 24.78 5.32
N GLU A 86 9.01 24.24 6.53
CA GLU A 86 9.96 24.24 7.63
C GLU A 86 10.70 22.90 7.74
N ARG A 87 11.90 22.94 8.36
CA ARG A 87 12.89 21.87 8.51
C ARG A 87 12.46 20.63 9.31
N SER A 88 11.17 20.42 9.57
CA SER A 88 10.74 19.15 10.17
C SER A 88 10.77 18.07 9.10
N PRO A 89 11.47 16.93 9.32
CA PRO A 89 11.35 15.81 8.41
C PRO A 89 9.88 15.37 8.36
N GLY A 90 9.35 15.19 7.14
CA GLY A 90 8.00 14.67 6.97
C GLY A 90 7.86 13.32 7.66
N GLN A 91 6.86 13.19 8.53
CA GLN A 91 6.61 11.97 9.32
C GLN A 91 5.93 10.88 8.48
N TYR A 92 5.33 11.29 7.37
CA TYR A 92 4.59 10.45 6.46
C TYR A 92 5.12 10.65 5.06
N SER A 93 4.90 9.67 4.22
CA SER A 93 5.16 9.76 2.80
C SER A 93 3.96 9.24 2.03
N TRP A 94 3.88 9.62 0.76
CA TRP A 94 2.94 9.05 -0.16
C TRP A 94 3.65 8.55 -1.42
N SER A 95 3.06 7.54 -2.04
CA SER A 95 3.41 7.07 -3.37
C SER A 95 2.12 6.81 -4.12
N ALA A 96 2.16 6.84 -5.45
CA ALA A 96 0.97 6.67 -6.24
C ALA A 96 1.19 5.71 -7.40
N LEU A 97 0.10 5.08 -7.81
CA LEU A 97 -0.02 4.33 -9.04
C LEU A 97 -0.98 5.07 -9.97
N ALA A 98 -0.70 5.03 -11.27
CA ALA A 98 -1.49 5.69 -12.29
C ALA A 98 -1.81 4.72 -13.43
N ARG A 99 -2.99 4.89 -14.01
CA ARG A 99 -3.51 4.10 -15.13
C ARG A 99 -4.55 4.89 -15.90
N TRP A 100 -4.67 4.67 -17.20
CA TRP A 100 -5.84 5.13 -17.96
C TRP A 100 -7.10 4.31 -17.62
N GLU A 101 -8.25 4.98 -17.45
CA GLU A 101 -9.54 4.29 -17.30
C GLU A 101 -9.83 3.43 -18.54
N ASP A 102 -9.72 4.04 -19.72
CA ASP A 102 -9.89 3.41 -21.02
C ASP A 102 -8.82 3.89 -22.00
N ALA A 103 -8.55 3.10 -23.04
CA ALA A 103 -7.67 3.50 -24.12
C ALA A 103 -8.19 4.77 -24.80
N GLY A 104 -7.40 5.84 -24.78
CA GLY A 104 -7.82 7.14 -25.33
C GLY A 104 -8.80 7.93 -24.45
N SER A 105 -8.90 7.60 -23.17
CA SER A 105 -9.61 8.43 -22.21
C SER A 105 -8.78 9.64 -21.79
N HIS A 106 -9.46 10.70 -21.36
CA HIS A 106 -8.86 11.82 -20.64
C HIS A 106 -8.94 11.63 -19.12
N LEU A 107 -9.47 10.48 -18.68
CA LEU A 107 -9.62 10.13 -17.27
C LEU A 107 -8.57 9.08 -16.92
N ALA A 108 -7.75 9.39 -15.94
CA ALA A 108 -6.79 8.47 -15.35
C ALA A 108 -7.21 8.16 -13.91
N ARG A 109 -7.08 6.89 -13.54
CA ARG A 109 -7.28 6.40 -12.18
C ARG A 109 -5.95 6.47 -11.44
N PHE A 110 -5.98 7.11 -10.28
CA PHE A 110 -4.84 7.20 -9.38
C PHE A 110 -5.14 6.46 -8.09
N VAL A 111 -4.16 5.69 -7.62
CA VAL A 111 -4.19 5.00 -6.33
C VAL A 111 -3.05 5.52 -5.49
N VAL A 112 -3.37 6.22 -4.40
CA VAL A 112 -2.38 6.80 -3.48
C VAL A 112 -2.24 5.89 -2.27
N PHE A 113 -1.00 5.56 -1.95
CA PHE A 113 -0.58 4.83 -0.76
C PHE A 113 0.03 5.83 0.21
N VAL A 114 -0.58 5.99 1.38
CA VAL A 114 -0.03 6.84 2.44
C VAL A 114 0.65 5.96 3.47
N CYS A 115 1.90 6.27 3.76
CA CYS A 115 2.79 5.45 4.56
C CYS A 115 3.46 6.28 5.66
N ARG A 116 3.89 5.61 6.72
CA ARG A 116 4.80 6.19 7.72
C ARG A 116 6.20 6.27 7.11
N ALA A 117 6.81 7.45 7.16
CA ALA A 117 8.22 7.61 6.84
C ALA A 117 9.03 7.28 8.11
N THR A 118 9.26 5.99 8.38
CA THR A 118 9.99 5.61 9.59
C THR A 118 11.50 5.68 9.35
N GLY A 119 12.22 6.50 10.11
CA GLY A 119 13.68 6.44 10.35
C GLY A 119 14.62 6.76 9.17
N VAL A 120 15.65 7.57 9.44
CA VAL A 120 16.64 8.06 8.44
C VAL A 120 17.48 6.93 7.78
N SER A 121 17.52 5.74 8.39
CA SER A 121 18.28 4.58 7.88
C SER A 121 17.41 3.42 7.40
N THR A 122 16.08 3.56 7.42
CA THR A 122 15.18 2.48 7.02
C THR A 122 15.12 2.39 5.50
N LYS A 123 15.29 1.17 4.98
CA LYS A 123 15.19 0.90 3.54
C LYS A 123 13.95 0.06 3.25
N TYR A 124 13.34 0.31 2.10
CA TYR A 124 12.18 -0.39 1.59
C TYR A 124 12.52 -1.07 0.27
N ARG A 125 11.86 -2.18 -0.03
CA ARG A 125 11.99 -2.82 -1.34
C ARG A 125 11.25 -1.98 -2.38
N ALA A 126 11.87 -1.81 -3.53
CA ALA A 126 11.29 -1.16 -4.70
C ALA A 126 11.51 -2.04 -5.93
N ARG A 127 10.63 -1.91 -6.93
CA ARG A 127 10.74 -2.60 -8.21
C ARG A 127 10.44 -1.60 -9.32
N ASP A 128 11.40 -1.42 -10.20
CA ASP A 128 11.22 -0.59 -11.40
C ASP A 128 10.33 -1.34 -12.41
N SER A 129 9.46 -0.62 -13.12
CA SER A 129 8.61 -1.23 -14.14
C SER A 129 9.45 -1.87 -15.24
N GLY A 130 9.34 -3.20 -15.36
CA GLY A 130 10.05 -4.00 -16.35
C GLY A 130 11.30 -4.72 -15.81
N SER A 131 11.70 -4.47 -14.56
CA SER A 131 12.71 -5.29 -13.89
C SER A 131 12.05 -6.40 -13.06
N SER A 132 12.65 -7.58 -13.07
CA SER A 132 12.32 -8.66 -12.12
C SER A 132 13.10 -8.51 -10.81
N SER A 133 14.20 -7.75 -10.79
CA SER A 133 15.04 -7.53 -9.61
C SER A 133 14.45 -6.46 -8.69
N LEU A 134 14.71 -6.63 -7.38
CA LEU A 134 14.31 -5.67 -6.35
C LEU A 134 15.47 -4.74 -6.00
N SER A 135 15.20 -3.43 -6.03
CA SER A 135 16.08 -2.39 -5.54
C SER A 135 15.68 -1.94 -4.12
N GLN A 136 16.41 -0.98 -3.56
CA GLN A 136 16.07 -0.37 -2.26
C GLN A 136 15.74 1.11 -2.42
N SER A 137 14.72 1.56 -1.71
CA SER A 137 14.26 2.94 -1.63
C SER A 137 14.30 3.45 -0.20
N ASP A 138 14.49 4.75 -0.02
CA ASP A 138 14.40 5.45 1.27
C ASP A 138 12.95 5.64 1.72
N LEU A 139 12.01 5.63 0.77
CA LEU A 139 10.58 5.80 1.04
C LEU A 139 9.81 4.50 0.74
N PRO A 140 8.78 4.19 1.54
CA PRO A 140 7.85 3.12 1.23
C PRO A 140 7.20 3.35 -0.13
N CYS A 141 7.25 2.35 -0.99
CA CYS A 141 6.62 2.37 -2.31
C CYS A 141 5.93 1.03 -2.58
N PRO A 142 4.87 1.02 -3.42
CA PRO A 142 4.19 -0.21 -3.79
C PRO A 142 5.09 -1.07 -4.67
N VAL A 143 5.15 -2.36 -4.37
CA VAL A 143 5.85 -3.40 -5.13
C VAL A 143 4.81 -4.35 -5.71
N ARG A 144 5.01 -4.74 -6.96
CA ARG A 144 4.16 -5.69 -7.67
C ARG A 144 4.52 -7.12 -7.25
N VAL A 145 3.54 -7.88 -6.79
CA VAL A 145 3.66 -9.29 -6.35
C VAL A 145 2.67 -10.14 -7.13
N THR A 146 3.02 -11.39 -7.42
CA THR A 146 2.15 -12.31 -8.16
C THR A 146 1.29 -13.14 -7.22
N LEU A 147 0.00 -13.21 -7.51
CA LEU A 147 -0.96 -14.10 -6.87
C LEU A 147 -1.45 -15.16 -7.86
N MET A 148 -1.67 -16.37 -7.38
CA MET A 148 -2.32 -17.44 -8.11
C MET A 148 -3.45 -18.04 -7.29
N GLN A 149 -4.48 -18.56 -7.95
CA GLN A 149 -5.53 -19.32 -7.29
C GLN A 149 -5.47 -20.76 -7.77
N ASN A 150 -5.17 -21.69 -6.86
CA ASN A 150 -5.11 -23.11 -7.21
C ASN A 150 -6.52 -23.65 -7.45
N ALA A 151 -6.65 -24.60 -8.38
CA ALA A 151 -7.91 -25.29 -8.63
C ALA A 151 -8.45 -25.90 -7.33
N GLY A 152 -9.71 -25.59 -7.00
CA GLY A 152 -10.37 -26.05 -5.76
C GLY A 152 -10.13 -25.18 -4.53
N SER A 153 -9.37 -24.08 -4.64
CA SER A 153 -9.28 -23.08 -3.56
C SER A 153 -10.60 -22.33 -3.42
N ALA A 154 -10.90 -21.83 -2.21
CA ALA A 154 -12.04 -20.95 -1.99
C ALA A 154 -11.88 -19.64 -2.78
N ALA A 155 -12.99 -18.99 -3.15
CA ALA A 155 -12.97 -17.77 -3.96
C ALA A 155 -12.24 -16.60 -3.28
N ASN A 156 -12.14 -16.60 -1.95
CA ASN A 156 -11.41 -15.62 -1.14
C ASN A 156 -9.99 -16.09 -0.74
N GLU A 157 -9.53 -17.23 -1.23
CA GLU A 157 -8.17 -17.72 -1.03
C GLU A 157 -7.31 -17.45 -2.28
N ALA A 158 -6.13 -16.89 -2.07
CA ALA A 158 -5.11 -16.72 -3.08
C ALA A 158 -3.74 -17.19 -2.55
N GLN A 159 -2.87 -17.62 -3.43
CA GLN A 159 -1.51 -18.04 -3.12
C GLN A 159 -0.52 -16.98 -3.62
N VAL A 160 0.37 -16.54 -2.73
CA VAL A 160 1.48 -15.65 -3.07
C VAL A 160 2.58 -16.47 -3.74
N VAL A 161 2.92 -16.07 -4.96
CA VAL A 161 3.96 -16.70 -5.77
C VAL A 161 5.18 -15.80 -5.74
N ASP A 162 6.28 -16.37 -5.29
CA ASP A 162 7.58 -15.71 -5.31
C ASP A 162 8.10 -15.69 -6.76
N MET A 163 8.35 -14.48 -7.28
CA MET A 163 8.67 -14.29 -8.69
C MET A 163 10.04 -14.89 -9.05
N ILE A 164 11.01 -14.81 -8.14
CA ILE A 164 12.36 -15.34 -8.33
C ILE A 164 12.71 -16.25 -7.14
N ALA A 165 12.27 -17.51 -7.21
CA ALA A 165 12.48 -18.48 -6.14
C ALA A 165 13.96 -18.79 -5.79
N THR A 166 14.91 -18.32 -6.61
CA THR A 166 16.35 -18.55 -6.41
C THR A 166 17.08 -17.37 -5.78
N ASP A 167 16.44 -16.22 -5.63
CA ASP A 167 17.06 -15.10 -4.93
C ASP A 167 16.91 -15.26 -3.40
N ALA A 168 17.58 -14.40 -2.64
CA ALA A 168 17.52 -14.44 -1.18
C ALA A 168 16.28 -13.73 -0.61
N ILE A 169 15.30 -13.35 -1.45
CA ILE A 169 14.18 -12.49 -1.11
C ILE A 169 12.87 -13.25 -1.28
N ASP A 170 12.31 -13.72 -0.18
CA ASP A 170 10.97 -14.32 -0.21
C ASP A 170 9.88 -13.22 -0.28
N GLU A 171 9.32 -12.99 -1.47
CA GLU A 171 8.22 -12.03 -1.67
C GLU A 171 6.97 -12.38 -0.84
N ARG A 172 6.83 -13.64 -0.39
CA ARG A 172 5.74 -14.02 0.51
C ARG A 172 5.83 -13.30 1.85
N ALA A 173 7.00 -12.79 2.24
CA ALA A 173 7.16 -11.98 3.44
C ALA A 173 6.59 -10.57 3.31
N PHE A 174 6.29 -10.09 2.09
CA PHE A 174 5.75 -8.75 1.87
C PHE A 174 4.28 -8.63 2.29
N ILE A 175 3.57 -9.75 2.29
CA ILE A 175 2.14 -9.80 2.59
C ILE A 175 1.94 -10.45 3.95
N ASN A 176 1.38 -9.71 4.90
CA ASN A 176 1.09 -10.18 6.26
C ASN A 176 -0.38 -9.94 6.59
N ASP A 177 -0.79 -10.41 7.77
CA ASP A 177 -2.15 -10.19 8.27
C ASP A 177 -2.45 -8.68 8.36
N GLY A 178 -3.59 -8.28 7.81
CA GLY A 178 -4.02 -6.90 7.72
C GLY A 178 -3.41 -6.09 6.57
N THR A 179 -2.49 -6.64 5.76
CA THR A 179 -1.95 -5.97 4.57
C THR A 179 -3.07 -5.64 3.58
N SER A 180 -3.01 -4.44 2.99
CA SER A 180 -3.89 -4.04 1.88
C SER A 180 -3.23 -4.37 0.55
N LEU A 181 -4.01 -4.95 -0.37
CA LEU A 181 -3.61 -5.33 -1.71
C LEU A 181 -4.41 -4.50 -2.71
N VAL A 182 -3.77 -4.07 -3.79
CA VAL A 182 -4.45 -3.41 -4.90
C VAL A 182 -4.28 -4.27 -6.14
N ASP A 183 -5.38 -4.75 -6.70
CA ASP A 183 -5.35 -5.52 -7.95
C ASP A 183 -4.86 -4.64 -9.11
N ASP A 184 -3.86 -5.11 -9.84
CA ASP A 184 -3.28 -4.38 -10.97
C ASP A 184 -4.27 -4.23 -12.14
N ALA A 185 -5.13 -5.23 -12.34
CA ALA A 185 -6.03 -5.28 -13.49
C ALA A 185 -7.32 -4.46 -13.30
N THR A 186 -7.80 -4.28 -12.07
CA THR A 186 -9.06 -3.55 -11.81
C THR A 186 -8.89 -2.35 -10.88
N GLY A 187 -7.80 -2.32 -10.10
CA GLY A 187 -7.62 -1.38 -9.00
C GLY A 187 -8.43 -1.73 -7.76
N GLN A 188 -9.13 -2.85 -7.70
CA GLN A 188 -9.88 -3.21 -6.49
C GLN A 188 -8.94 -3.38 -5.29
N ILE A 189 -9.35 -2.83 -4.14
CA ILE A 189 -8.59 -2.88 -2.89
C ILE A 189 -9.13 -4.02 -2.04
N TYR A 190 -8.24 -4.94 -1.68
CA TYR A 190 -8.51 -6.08 -0.81
C TYR A 190 -7.71 -5.95 0.48
N ARG A 191 -8.18 -6.63 1.53
CA ARG A 191 -7.45 -6.74 2.79
C ARG A 191 -7.20 -8.20 3.11
N VAL A 192 -5.96 -8.53 3.43
CA VAL A 192 -5.61 -9.86 3.95
C VAL A 192 -6.12 -9.97 5.38
N LEU A 193 -7.04 -10.91 5.63
CA LEU A 193 -7.55 -11.19 6.97
C LEU A 193 -6.54 -11.99 7.78
N ARG A 194 -6.01 -13.06 7.17
CA ARG A 194 -5.06 -13.96 7.82
C ARG A 194 -4.25 -14.79 6.84
N ARG A 195 -3.11 -15.29 7.29
CA ARG A 195 -2.32 -16.35 6.66
C ARG A 195 -2.44 -17.65 7.46
N PRO A 196 -2.94 -18.75 6.85
CA PRO A 196 -2.97 -20.04 7.51
C PRO A 196 -1.56 -20.54 7.84
N ALA A 197 -1.33 -20.96 9.08
CA ALA A 197 0.00 -21.42 9.54
C ALA A 197 0.44 -22.73 8.86
N ASP A 198 -0.52 -23.56 8.47
CA ASP A 198 -0.35 -24.82 7.74
C ASP A 198 -0.01 -24.60 6.25
N ARG A 199 -0.38 -23.45 5.69
CA ARG A 199 -0.20 -23.10 4.27
C ARG A 199 0.40 -21.68 4.17
N PRO A 200 1.70 -21.49 4.45
CA PRO A 200 2.30 -20.16 4.57
C PRO A 200 2.23 -19.34 3.28
N GLY A 201 2.14 -19.97 2.11
CA GLY A 201 1.97 -19.26 0.83
C GLY A 201 0.53 -18.77 0.58
N VAL A 202 -0.46 -19.21 1.35
CA VAL A 202 -1.88 -18.87 1.14
C VAL A 202 -2.26 -17.65 1.98
N ILE A 203 -3.05 -16.78 1.39
CA ILE A 203 -3.67 -15.63 2.02
C ILE A 203 -5.19 -15.75 1.93
N ILE A 204 -5.88 -15.37 2.99
CA ILE A 204 -7.34 -15.28 3.03
C ILE A 204 -7.73 -13.80 2.98
N LEU A 205 -8.57 -13.45 2.02
CA LEU A 205 -9.02 -12.08 1.78
C LEU A 205 -10.29 -11.75 2.59
N ASP A 206 -10.56 -10.45 2.72
CA ASP A 206 -11.77 -9.90 3.36
C ASP A 206 -13.05 -10.22 2.61
N ARG A 207 -12.96 -10.54 1.32
CA ARG A 207 -14.06 -10.85 0.42
C ARG A 207 -13.59 -11.78 -0.70
N ASP A 208 -14.54 -12.33 -1.46
CA ASP A 208 -14.24 -13.13 -2.65
C ASP A 208 -13.49 -12.31 -3.70
N TRP A 209 -12.54 -12.95 -4.38
CA TRP A 209 -11.76 -12.29 -5.43
C TRP A 209 -12.62 -12.03 -6.68
N THR A 210 -12.76 -10.76 -7.01
CA THR A 210 -13.48 -10.28 -8.21
C THR A 210 -12.59 -9.41 -9.12
N GLY A 211 -11.27 -9.48 -8.91
CA GLY A 211 -10.26 -8.72 -9.65
C GLY A 211 -9.86 -9.39 -10.96
N GLY A 212 -8.64 -9.11 -11.43
CA GLY A 212 -8.05 -9.75 -12.59
C GLY A 212 -7.96 -11.27 -12.48
N SER A 213 -7.67 -11.95 -13.60
CA SER A 213 -7.50 -13.40 -13.60
C SER A 213 -6.35 -13.83 -12.68
N LEU A 214 -6.64 -14.71 -11.72
CA LEU A 214 -5.64 -15.42 -10.90
C LEU A 214 -5.28 -16.80 -11.44
N ALA A 215 -5.85 -17.21 -12.58
CA ALA A 215 -5.45 -18.42 -13.27
C ALA A 215 -4.04 -18.26 -13.87
N SER A 216 -3.33 -19.37 -14.07
CA SER A 216 -1.96 -19.39 -14.61
C SER A 216 -1.82 -18.46 -15.84
N PRO A 217 -0.84 -17.53 -15.85
CA PRO A 217 0.36 -17.47 -14.99
C PRO A 217 0.17 -16.78 -13.62
N GLY A 218 -1.05 -16.35 -13.28
CA GLY A 218 -1.36 -15.58 -12.07
C GLY A 218 -1.71 -14.12 -12.36
N GLY A 219 -2.34 -13.46 -11.39
CA GLY A 219 -2.63 -12.04 -11.43
C GLY A 219 -1.63 -11.25 -10.59
N SER A 220 -1.40 -9.99 -10.95
CA SER A 220 -0.48 -9.13 -10.20
C SER A 220 -1.24 -8.23 -9.25
N VAL A 221 -0.69 -8.04 -8.06
CA VAL A 221 -1.19 -7.10 -7.06
C VAL A 221 -0.08 -6.18 -6.58
N TRP A 222 -0.45 -4.99 -6.17
CA TRP A 222 0.44 -4.02 -5.56
C TRP A 222 0.32 -4.06 -4.04
N VAL A 223 1.45 -4.11 -3.37
CA VAL A 223 1.55 -4.12 -1.92
C VAL A 223 2.68 -3.20 -1.48
N VAL A 224 2.52 -2.48 -0.37
CA VAL A 224 3.64 -1.79 0.27
C VAL A 224 4.30 -2.77 1.26
N PRO A 225 5.54 -3.21 0.99
CA PRO A 225 6.22 -4.18 1.85
C PRO A 225 6.67 -3.53 3.18
N PRO A 226 6.91 -4.34 4.22
CA PRO A 226 7.58 -3.87 5.43
C PRO A 226 9.03 -3.44 5.14
N PRO A 227 9.69 -2.74 6.08
CA PRO A 227 11.11 -2.43 5.98
C PRO A 227 11.98 -3.66 5.75
N VAL A 228 13.11 -3.49 5.07
CA VAL A 228 14.09 -4.58 4.82
C VAL A 228 14.64 -5.15 6.13
N SER A 229 14.78 -4.32 7.17
CA SER A 229 15.20 -4.72 8.52
C SER A 229 14.12 -5.47 9.31
N GLY A 230 12.93 -5.64 8.74
CA GLY A 230 11.73 -6.06 9.48
C GLY A 230 11.08 -4.91 10.25
N GLY A 231 9.85 -5.13 10.71
CA GLY A 231 9.08 -4.17 11.49
C GLY A 231 7.60 -4.14 11.15
N ARG A 232 6.90 -3.12 11.67
CA ARG A 232 5.49 -2.87 11.36
C ARG A 232 5.35 -2.42 9.90
N ASN A 233 4.27 -2.84 9.24
CA ASN A 233 3.94 -2.38 7.89
C ASN A 233 3.80 -0.83 7.90
N PRO A 234 4.54 -0.11 7.03
CA PRO A 234 4.51 1.34 7.01
C PRO A 234 3.18 1.89 6.50
N LEU A 235 2.39 1.11 5.74
CA LEU A 235 1.12 1.54 5.16
C LEU A 235 0.12 1.96 6.24
N ILE A 236 -0.53 3.09 5.98
CA ILE A 236 -1.61 3.64 6.78
C ILE A 236 -2.94 3.42 6.08
N GLY A 237 -3.00 3.71 4.77
CA GLY A 237 -4.20 3.57 3.97
C GLY A 237 -3.92 3.69 2.48
N VAL A 238 -4.88 3.19 1.70
CA VAL A 238 -4.90 3.25 0.25
C VAL A 238 -6.15 4.01 -0.17
N TYR A 239 -5.98 5.00 -1.04
CA TYR A 239 -7.04 5.90 -1.48
C TYR A 239 -7.06 5.95 -3.00
N GLN A 240 -8.24 6.07 -3.59
CA GLN A 240 -8.41 6.08 -5.04
C GLN A 240 -9.21 7.26 -5.51
N ARG A 241 -8.80 7.81 -6.66
CA ARG A 241 -9.52 8.88 -7.32
C ARG A 241 -9.30 8.84 -8.82
N THR A 242 -10.37 9.04 -9.57
CA THR A 242 -10.29 9.29 -11.01
C THR A 242 -10.14 10.79 -11.23
N LEU A 243 -9.11 11.17 -11.98
CA LEU A 243 -8.78 12.56 -12.29
C LEU A 243 -8.75 12.76 -13.80
N ARG A 244 -9.00 13.99 -14.23
CA ARG A 244 -8.88 14.38 -15.63
C ARG A 244 -7.46 14.83 -15.91
N VAL A 245 -6.81 14.19 -16.87
CA VAL A 245 -5.45 14.51 -17.32
C VAL A 245 -5.51 15.40 -18.56
N PRO A 246 -4.91 16.60 -18.55
CA PRO A 246 -4.84 17.48 -19.71
C PRO A 246 -3.73 17.02 -20.66
N GLY A 247 -4.03 16.16 -21.64
CA GLY A 247 -2.96 15.67 -22.54
C GLY A 247 -3.36 14.95 -23.82
N GLN A 248 -4.58 14.44 -23.97
CA GLN A 248 -5.02 13.94 -25.28
C GLN A 248 -5.55 15.09 -26.15
N GLN A 249 -4.66 15.80 -26.84
CA GLN A 249 -5.05 16.47 -28.08
C GLN A 249 -5.32 15.41 -29.13
N ARG A 250 -6.50 15.51 -29.78
CA ARG A 250 -6.90 14.72 -30.95
C ARG A 250 -5.76 14.65 -31.98
N ALA A 251 -5.09 13.50 -32.07
CA ALA A 251 -4.62 13.03 -33.37
C ALA A 251 -5.83 12.42 -34.09
N ALA A 252 -6.77 13.28 -34.52
CA ALA A 252 -7.92 12.86 -35.31
C ALA A 252 -7.97 13.70 -36.60
N ALA A 253 -7.77 12.98 -37.71
CA ALA A 253 -8.12 13.30 -39.10
C ALA A 253 -7.38 14.46 -39.79
N ARG A 254 -6.32 14.10 -40.51
CA ARG A 254 -6.14 14.54 -41.91
C ARG A 254 -5.89 13.32 -42.78
#